data_AF-A0A3D4D8B8-F1
#
_entry.id   AF-A0A3D4D8B8-F1
#
_cell.length_a   1.000
_cell.length_b   1.000
_cell.length_c   1.000
_cell.angle_alpha   90.00
_cell.angle_beta   90.00
_cell.angle_gamma   90.00
#
_symmetry.space_group_name_H-M   'P 1'
#
loop_
_entity.id
_entity.type
_entity.pdbx_description
1 polymer ?
#
loop_
_entity_poly.entity_id
_entity_poly.type
_entity_poly.pdbx_seq_one_letter_code
_entity_poly.pdbx_strand_id
1 'polypeptide(L)'
;MRGKSDEEIEREREDLIAIAKAVYAERGEVEVIDSFFKGGLDVPAGTKVPLYYLSKSLELLATADVAIFAKDWREARGCRIEHECADGYGVARIELPEEG
;
A
#
# COMPACT_ATOMS: atom_id res chain seq x y z
N MET A 1 2.17 7.09 5.70
CA MET A 1 1.88 6.91 7.15
C MET A 1 2.22 8.20 7.91
N ARG A 2 1.35 9.21 7.79
CA ARG A 2 1.59 10.64 8.07
C ARG A 2 1.38 10.98 9.56
N GLY A 3 2.10 10.29 10.47
CA GLY A 3 1.97 10.50 11.92
C GLY A 3 0.88 9.65 12.61
N LYS A 4 0.37 8.62 11.93
CA LYS A 4 -0.53 7.60 12.51
C LYS A 4 0.27 6.66 13.42
N SER A 5 -0.35 6.16 14.50
CA SER A 5 0.20 5.07 15.30
C SER A 5 0.17 3.73 14.54
N ASP A 6 0.97 2.76 14.98
CA ASP A 6 0.95 1.41 14.40
C ASP A 6 -0.46 0.80 14.49
N GLU A 7 -1.18 1.00 15.59
CA GLU A 7 -2.55 0.51 15.79
C GLU A 7 -3.54 1.15 14.82
N GLU A 8 -3.40 2.44 14.53
CA GLU A 8 -4.22 3.13 13.53
C GLU A 8 -3.94 2.62 12.12
N ILE A 9 -2.68 2.33 11.80
CA ILE A 9 -2.27 1.77 10.51
C ILE A 9 -2.81 0.36 10.37
N GLU A 10 -2.73 -0.47 11.41
CA GLU A 10 -3.23 -1.83 11.40
C GLU A 10 -4.74 -1.87 11.19
N ARG A 11 -5.50 -1.05 11.92
CA ARG A 11 -6.96 -0.95 11.76
C ARG A 11 -7.35 -0.52 10.35
N GLU A 12 -6.73 0.52 9.81
CA GLU A 12 -7.00 0.97 8.44
C GLU A 12 -6.64 -0.11 7.42
N ARG A 13 -5.56 -0.85 7.65
CA ARG A 13 -5.15 -1.97 6.79
C ARG A 13 -6.16 -3.12 6.84
N GLU A 14 -6.72 -3.45 8.00
CA GLU A 14 -7.78 -4.45 8.14
C GLU A 14 -9.03 -4.05 7.33
N ASP A 15 -9.44 -2.78 7.41
CA ASP A 15 -10.56 -2.26 6.63
C ASP A 15 -10.30 -2.39 5.11
N LEU A 16 -9.10 -2.03 4.65
CA LEU A 16 -8.70 -2.15 3.24
C LEU A 16 -8.71 -3.61 2.77
N ILE A 17 -8.21 -4.53 3.61
CA ILE A 17 -8.21 -5.97 3.30
C ILE A 17 -9.64 -6.48 3.16
N ALA A 18 -10.55 -6.09 4.06
CA ALA A 18 -11.95 -6.48 3.99
C ALA A 18 -12.60 -5.99 2.68
N ILE A 19 -12.33 -4.75 2.28
CA ILE A 19 -12.81 -4.18 1.01
C ILE A 19 -12.25 -4.96 -0.18
N ALA A 20 -10.95 -5.21 -0.22
CA ALA A 20 -10.31 -5.96 -1.32
C ALA A 20 -10.90 -7.37 -1.46
N LYS A 21 -11.10 -8.07 -0.33
CA LYS A 21 -11.76 -9.38 -0.29
C LYS A 21 -13.20 -9.33 -0.81
N ALA A 22 -13.96 -8.30 -0.46
CA ALA A 22 -15.32 -8.13 -0.95
C ALA A 22 -15.36 -7.88 -2.48
N VAL A 23 -14.48 -7.02 -3.00
CA VAL A 23 -14.38 -6.71 -4.43
C VAL A 23 -14.03 -7.95 -5.27
N TYR A 24 -13.21 -8.85 -4.72
CA TYR A 24 -12.75 -10.06 -5.42
C TYR A 24 -13.44 -11.35 -4.98
N ALA A 25 -14.49 -11.28 -4.15
CA ALA A 25 -15.14 -12.46 -3.56
C ALA A 25 -15.59 -13.52 -4.59
N GLU A 26 -16.03 -13.09 -5.77
CA GLU A 26 -16.46 -13.98 -6.86
C GLU A 26 -15.31 -14.45 -7.79
N ARG A 27 -14.12 -13.84 -7.66
CA ARG A 27 -12.96 -14.08 -8.52
C ARG A 27 -11.94 -15.04 -7.91
N GLY A 28 -12.01 -15.27 -6.59
CA GLY A 28 -11.14 -16.20 -5.88
C GLY A 28 -10.76 -15.71 -4.49
N GLU A 29 -9.84 -16.42 -3.86
CA GLU A 29 -9.25 -16.01 -2.59
C GLU A 29 -8.27 -14.85 -2.79
N VAL A 30 -8.32 -13.86 -1.91
CA VAL A 30 -7.36 -12.76 -1.89
C VAL A 30 -6.26 -13.09 -0.89
N GLU A 31 -5.06 -13.36 -1.41
CA GLU A 31 -3.83 -13.41 -0.63
C GLU A 31 -3.35 -11.99 -0.31
N VAL A 32 -3.06 -11.71 0.96
CA VAL A 32 -2.60 -10.39 1.40
C VAL A 32 -1.08 -10.39 1.47
N ILE A 33 -0.44 -9.58 0.62
CA ILE A 33 0.99 -9.29 0.73
C ILE A 33 1.20 -8.35 1.93
N ASP A 34 2.05 -8.74 2.87
CA ASP A 34 2.34 -7.88 4.01
C ASP A 34 3.28 -6.72 3.66
N SER A 35 2.66 -5.61 3.28
CA SER A 35 3.34 -4.37 2.89
C SER A 35 3.62 -3.41 4.05
N PHE A 36 3.25 -3.78 5.29
CA PHE A 36 3.53 -2.95 6.46
C PHE A 36 4.78 -3.41 7.20
N PHE A 37 5.85 -2.61 7.12
CA PHE A 37 7.12 -2.87 7.79
C PHE A 37 7.06 -2.49 9.29
N LYS A 38 6.23 -3.19 10.06
CA LYS A 38 6.08 -2.98 11.51
C LYS A 38 7.41 -3.18 12.23
N GLY A 39 7.75 -2.26 13.14
CA GLY A 39 9.06 -2.23 13.80
C GLY A 39 10.20 -1.63 12.95
N GLY A 40 9.92 -1.28 11.69
CA GLY A 40 10.86 -0.66 10.78
C GLY A 40 11.78 -1.66 10.07
N LEU A 41 12.55 -1.12 9.12
CA LEU A 41 13.59 -1.83 8.37
C LEU A 41 14.97 -1.45 8.90
N ASP A 42 15.91 -2.38 8.80
CA ASP A 42 17.34 -2.08 8.95
C ASP A 42 17.80 -1.23 7.76
N VAL A 43 17.79 0.09 7.94
CA VAL A 43 18.14 1.04 6.89
C VAL A 43 19.65 1.34 6.94
N PRO A 44 20.41 1.13 5.84
CA PRO A 44 21.83 1.45 5.80
C PRO A 44 22.10 2.93 6.07
N ALA A 45 23.20 3.21 6.78
CA ALA A 45 23.63 4.58 7.08
C ALA A 45 23.81 5.41 5.79
N GLY A 46 23.41 6.68 5.83
CA GLY A 46 23.49 7.59 4.68
C GLY A 46 22.36 7.42 3.65
N THR A 47 21.46 6.46 3.84
CA THR A 47 20.32 6.25 2.92
C THR A 47 19.24 7.31 3.09
N LYS A 48 18.59 7.69 1.99
CA LYS A 48 17.34 8.47 2.03
C LYS A 48 16.20 7.57 2.52
N VAL A 49 16.01 7.51 3.84
CA VAL A 49 15.09 6.57 4.52
C VAL A 49 13.73 6.42 3.80
N PRO A 50 12.97 7.49 3.47
CA PRO A 50 11.66 7.32 2.84
C PRO A 50 11.72 6.68 1.44
N LEU A 51 12.79 6.92 0.68
CA LEU A 51 12.99 6.31 -0.63
C LEU A 51 13.37 4.83 -0.51
N TYR A 52 14.09 4.46 0.54
CA TYR A 52 14.42 3.05 0.82
C TYR A 52 13.17 2.23 1.10
N TYR A 53 12.28 2.72 1.97
CA TYR A 53 10.99 2.07 2.22
C TYR A 53 10.14 1.99 0.95
N LEU A 54 10.12 3.06 0.14
CA LEU A 54 9.43 3.05 -1.14
C LEU A 54 9.99 1.95 -2.06
N SER A 55 11.31 1.76 -2.13
CA SER A 55 11.89 0.70 -2.95
C SER A 55 11.43 -0.70 -2.52
N LYS A 56 11.27 -0.93 -1.21
CA LYS A 56 10.74 -2.18 -0.66
C LYS A 56 9.26 -2.37 -0.95
N SER A 57 8.49 -1.30 -0.88
CA SER A 57 7.08 -1.34 -1.29
C SER A 57 6.94 -1.63 -2.80
N LEU A 58 7.79 -1.04 -3.65
CA LEU A 58 7.80 -1.31 -5.09
C LEU A 58 8.24 -2.74 -5.42
N GLU A 59 9.16 -3.33 -4.65
CA GLU A 59 9.53 -4.75 -4.76
C GLU A 59 8.32 -5.67 -4.51
N LEU A 60 7.50 -5.36 -3.49
CA LEU A 60 6.25 -6.07 -3.22
C LEU A 60 5.17 -5.82 -4.28
N LEU A 61 5.04 -4.57 -4.76
CA LEU A 61 4.09 -4.22 -5.81
C LEU A 61 4.38 -4.98 -7.12
N ALA A 62 5.66 -5.23 -7.43
CA ALA A 62 6.06 -5.95 -8.64
C ALA A 62 5.59 -7.41 -8.66
N THR A 63 5.19 -7.98 -7.52
CA THR A 63 4.64 -9.34 -7.42
C THR A 63 3.12 -9.36 -7.21
N ALA A 64 2.47 -8.20 -7.14
CA ALA A 64 1.05 -8.09 -6.84
C ALA A 64 0.19 -8.09 -8.12
N ASP A 65 -0.95 -8.76 -8.07
CA ASP A 65 -1.98 -8.67 -9.12
C ASP A 65 -2.84 -7.40 -8.97
N VAL A 66 -3.04 -6.95 -7.73
CA VAL A 66 -3.86 -5.79 -7.38
C VAL A 66 -3.25 -5.00 -6.21
N ALA A 67 -3.31 -3.68 -6.29
CA ALA A 67 -2.96 -2.76 -5.22
C ALA A 67 -4.21 -1.98 -4.76
N ILE A 68 -4.42 -1.91 -3.44
CA ILE A 68 -5.48 -1.07 -2.85
C ILE A 68 -4.89 0.18 -2.22
N PHE A 69 -5.48 1.32 -2.54
CA PHE A 69 -5.05 2.64 -2.07
C PHE A 69 -6.09 3.20 -1.10
N ALA A 70 -5.63 3.53 0.10
CA ALA A 70 -6.45 4.14 1.15
C ALA A 70 -6.98 5.52 0.75
N LYS A 71 -7.92 6.04 1.55
CA LYS A 71 -8.34 7.44 1.45
C LYS A 71 -7.12 8.37 1.56
N ASP A 72 -7.15 9.48 0.83
CA ASP A 72 -6.09 10.50 0.81
C ASP A 72 -4.71 9.98 0.34
N TRP A 73 -4.64 8.84 -0.39
CA TRP A 73 -3.39 8.33 -0.95
C TRP A 73 -2.68 9.39 -1.81
N ARG A 74 -3.47 10.26 -2.47
CA ARG A 74 -3.00 11.39 -3.29
C ARG A 74 -2.20 12.40 -2.49
N GLU A 75 -2.34 12.46 -1.18
CA GLU A 75 -1.61 13.39 -0.32
C GLU A 75 -0.21 12.89 0.04
N ALA A 76 0.00 11.58 0.02
CA ALA A 76 1.26 10.95 0.38
C ALA A 76 2.16 10.76 -0.85
N ARG A 77 3.37 11.33 -0.82
CA ARG A 77 4.34 11.22 -1.93
C ARG A 77 4.63 9.77 -2.34
N GLY A 78 4.81 8.87 -1.37
CA GLY A 78 5.07 7.45 -1.64
C GLY A 78 3.90 6.78 -2.36
N CYS A 79 2.69 6.94 -1.83
CA CYS A 79 1.48 6.36 -2.42
C CYS A 79 1.19 6.88 -3.83
N ARG A 80 1.51 8.15 -4.12
CA ARG A 80 1.42 8.66 -5.50
C ARG A 80 2.35 7.92 -6.47
N ILE A 81 3.59 7.64 -6.06
CA ILE A 81 4.57 6.95 -6.90
C ILE A 81 4.18 5.47 -7.06
N GLU A 82 3.72 4.81 -6.00
CA GLU A 82 3.20 3.44 -6.04
C GLU A 82 2.00 3.33 -6.98
N HIS A 83 1.08 4.31 -6.93
CA HIS A 83 -0.06 4.39 -7.83
C HIS A 83 0.36 4.56 -9.29
N GLU A 84 1.28 5.48 -9.58
CA GLU A 84 1.83 5.68 -10.93
C GLU A 84 2.52 4.41 -11.45
N CYS A 85 3.25 3.69 -10.60
CA CYS A 85 3.85 2.41 -10.95
C CYS A 85 2.78 1.34 -11.22
N ALA A 86 1.75 1.24 -10.38
CA ALA A 86 0.66 0.30 -10.60
C ALA A 86 -0.03 0.58 -11.96
N ASP A 87 -0.23 1.84 -12.33
CA ASP A 87 -0.75 2.23 -13.63
C ASP A 87 0.18 1.93 -14.80
N GLY A 88 1.43 2.35 -14.71
CA GLY A 88 2.40 2.18 -15.78
C GLY A 88 2.76 0.71 -16.07
N TYR A 89 2.67 -0.16 -15.07
CA TYR A 89 3.06 -1.57 -15.18
C TYR A 89 1.88 -2.55 -15.19
N GLY A 90 0.64 -2.06 -15.22
CA GLY A 90 -0.56 -2.90 -15.40
C GLY A 90 -0.98 -3.68 -14.16
N VAL A 91 -0.63 -3.22 -12.96
CA VAL A 91 -1.17 -3.75 -11.70
C VAL A 91 -2.55 -3.14 -11.47
N ALA A 92 -3.56 -3.99 -11.25
CA ALA A 92 -4.93 -3.51 -11.02
C ALA A 92 -4.98 -2.64 -9.76
N ARG A 93 -5.90 -1.66 -9.73
CA ARG A 93 -6.01 -0.71 -8.61
C ARG A 93 -7.42 -0.69 -8.04
N ILE A 94 -7.51 -0.69 -6.72
CA ILE A 94 -8.72 -0.30 -5.98
C ILE A 94 -8.42 1.04 -5.31
N GLU A 95 -9.19 2.08 -5.64
CA GLU A 95 -9.01 3.43 -5.08
C GLU A 95 -10.24 3.77 -4.24
N LEU A 96 -10.05 4.02 -2.94
CA LEU A 96 -11.16 4.48 -2.11
C LEU A 96 -11.51 5.95 -2.44
N PRO A 97 -12.81 6.30 -2.46
CA PRO A 97 -13.24 7.66 -2.75
C PRO A 97 -12.75 8.65 -1.68
N GLU A 98 -12.45 9.88 -2.10
CA GLU A 98 -12.28 11.00 -1.18
C GLU A 98 -13.64 11.33 -0.53
N GLU A 99 -13.67 11.68 0.75
CA GLU A 99 -14.88 12.26 1.34
C GLU A 99 -14.95 13.71 0.86
N GLY A 100 -16.02 14.03 0.13
CA GLY A 100 -16.29 15.37 -0.40
C GLY A 100 -16.72 16.37 0.67
#